data_AF-A0A0P9H3R3-F1
#
_entry.id   AF-A0A0P9H3R3-F1
#
_cell.length_a   1.000
_cell.length_b   1.000
_cell.length_c   1.000
_cell.angle_alpha   90.00
_cell.angle_beta   90.00
_cell.angle_gamma   90.00
#
_symmetry.space_group_name_H-M   'P 1'
#
loop_
_entity.id
_entity.type
_entity.pdbx_description
1 polymer ?
#
loop_
_entity_poly.entity_id
_entity_poly.type
_entity_poly.pdbx_seq_one_letter_code
_entity_poly.pdbx_strand_id
1 'polypeptide(L)'
;MEWVEEPSPALDVGQVRIKVAAAGLNRADLLQREGKYPPPPGVTQTLGLECSGVIAEVGPGSSWVVGDRVCALLAGGAMAEEVVVDGRHVLPVPEGLSLHEAAAIPEVYATAWLNLFELAGLKPGEKVLLHAGASGVGSAGIQLCKAFGNPVWVSVGSAERLAYCVELGAQGGVVRSESLEGLNDFAPFNVILDP
;
A
#
# COMPACT_ATOMS: atom_id res chain seq x y z
N MET A 1 -15.12 -6.18 16.36
CA MET A 1 -15.49 -6.35 14.94
C MET A 1 -16.18 -7.68 14.84
N GLU A 2 -17.21 -7.76 14.03
CA GLU A 2 -17.98 -8.97 13.75
C GLU A 2 -18.17 -9.11 12.25
N TRP A 3 -18.36 -10.33 11.78
CA TRP A 3 -18.78 -10.58 10.40
C TRP A 3 -20.26 -10.25 10.27
N VAL A 4 -20.61 -9.55 9.20
CA VAL A 4 -21.98 -9.17 8.87
C VAL A 4 -22.29 -9.59 7.45
N GLU A 5 -23.55 -9.96 7.21
CA GLU A 5 -24.06 -10.22 5.87
C GLU A 5 -24.48 -8.90 5.24
N GLU A 6 -23.93 -8.58 4.09
CA GLU A 6 -24.31 -7.41 3.29
C GLU A 6 -24.74 -7.83 1.89
N PRO A 7 -25.70 -7.11 1.29
CA PRO A 7 -26.07 -7.37 -0.09
C PRO A 7 -24.88 -7.10 -1.02
N SER A 8 -24.60 -8.07 -1.87
CA SER A 8 -23.63 -7.94 -2.96
C SER A 8 -23.97 -6.73 -3.86
N PRO A 9 -23.08 -5.74 -4.03
CA PRO A 9 -23.33 -4.59 -4.90
C PRO A 9 -23.45 -5.02 -6.36
N ALA A 10 -24.35 -4.41 -7.13
CA ALA A 10 -24.39 -4.61 -8.58
C ALA A 10 -23.18 -3.95 -9.26
N LEU A 11 -22.74 -4.50 -10.40
CA LEU A 11 -21.65 -3.91 -11.19
C LEU A 11 -22.20 -2.80 -12.08
N ASP A 12 -21.45 -1.69 -12.15
CA ASP A 12 -21.61 -0.65 -13.17
C ASP A 12 -20.65 -0.89 -14.36
N VAL A 13 -20.76 -0.06 -15.39
CA VAL A 13 -19.87 -0.03 -16.56
C VAL A 13 -18.42 0.09 -16.11
N GLY A 14 -17.56 -0.79 -16.63
CA GLY A 14 -16.12 -0.80 -16.33
C GLY A 14 -15.74 -1.34 -14.95
N GLN A 15 -16.70 -1.74 -14.11
CA GLN A 15 -16.42 -2.38 -12.83
C GLN A 15 -16.20 -3.88 -12.97
N VAL A 16 -15.53 -4.46 -11.99
CA VAL A 16 -15.35 -5.91 -11.87
C VAL A 16 -15.66 -6.33 -10.43
N ARG A 17 -16.10 -7.58 -10.27
CA ARG A 17 -16.20 -8.24 -8.98
C ARG A 17 -15.01 -9.15 -8.79
N ILE A 18 -14.31 -8.96 -7.67
CA ILE A 18 -13.21 -9.82 -7.25
C ILE A 18 -13.73 -10.72 -6.14
N LYS A 19 -13.59 -12.03 -6.31
CA LYS A 19 -13.67 -12.97 -5.19
C LYS A 19 -12.36 -12.87 -4.42
N VAL A 20 -12.42 -12.29 -3.23
CA VAL A 20 -11.25 -11.94 -2.44
C VAL A 20 -10.61 -13.21 -1.88
N ALA A 21 -9.29 -13.32 -2.04
CA ALA A 21 -8.48 -14.37 -1.44
C ALA A 21 -7.68 -13.86 -0.24
N ALA A 22 -7.23 -12.59 -0.28
CA ALA A 22 -6.53 -11.93 0.81
C ALA A 22 -6.74 -10.42 0.75
N ALA A 23 -6.71 -9.77 1.90
CA ALA A 23 -6.76 -8.31 2.04
C ALA A 23 -5.58 -7.82 2.89
N GLY A 24 -5.03 -6.66 2.55
CA GLY A 24 -4.00 -6.01 3.34
C GLY A 24 -4.58 -5.26 4.53
N LEU A 25 -3.84 -5.24 5.65
CA LEU A 25 -4.19 -4.44 6.83
C LEU A 25 -3.34 -3.17 6.86
N ASN A 26 -4.01 -2.02 6.89
CA ASN A 26 -3.39 -0.71 6.84
C ASN A 26 -3.69 0.11 8.10
N ARG A 27 -2.89 1.16 8.33
CA ARG A 27 -3.07 2.03 9.50
C ARG A 27 -4.43 2.72 9.48
N ALA A 28 -4.93 3.06 8.29
CA ALA A 28 -6.25 3.63 8.07
C ALA A 28 -7.36 2.72 8.61
N ASP A 29 -7.29 1.40 8.42
CA ASP A 29 -8.31 0.47 8.93
C ASP A 29 -8.43 0.52 10.46
N LEU A 30 -7.30 0.63 11.15
CA LEU A 30 -7.26 0.75 12.62
C LEU A 30 -7.89 2.07 13.08
N LEU A 31 -7.61 3.17 12.37
CA LEU A 31 -8.17 4.49 12.68
C LEU A 31 -9.65 4.57 12.33
N GLN A 32 -10.09 3.96 11.23
CA GLN A 32 -11.49 3.86 10.83
C GLN A 32 -12.29 3.08 11.87
N ARG A 33 -11.76 1.93 12.32
CA ARG A 33 -12.34 1.14 13.42
C ARG A 33 -12.48 1.95 14.71
N GLU A 34 -11.55 2.88 14.97
CA GLU A 34 -11.60 3.79 16.13
C GLU A 34 -12.50 5.03 15.91
N GLY A 35 -13.13 5.16 14.73
CA GLY A 35 -13.97 6.31 14.37
C GLY A 35 -13.18 7.58 14.05
N LYS A 36 -11.85 7.50 13.91
CA LYS A 36 -10.94 8.63 13.67
C LYS A 36 -10.65 8.88 12.18
N TYR A 37 -11.00 7.92 11.33
CA TYR A 37 -10.77 7.99 9.89
C TYR A 37 -12.00 7.42 9.16
N PRO A 38 -13.13 8.16 9.13
CA PRO A 38 -14.33 7.68 8.44
C PRO A 38 -14.05 7.56 6.93
N PRO A 39 -14.63 6.56 6.25
CA PRO A 39 -14.45 6.41 4.81
C PRO A 39 -15.07 7.62 4.08
N PRO A 40 -14.59 7.95 2.87
CA PRO A 40 -15.15 9.03 2.07
C PRO A 40 -16.66 8.86 1.80
N PRO A 41 -17.41 9.95 1.57
CA PRO A 41 -18.83 9.85 1.23
C PRO A 41 -19.08 8.93 0.03
N GLY A 42 -20.03 8.00 0.18
CA GLY A 42 -20.38 7.02 -0.86
C GLY A 42 -19.57 5.73 -0.85
N VAL A 43 -18.51 5.65 -0.04
CA VAL A 43 -17.73 4.43 0.17
C VAL A 43 -18.35 3.61 1.31
N THR A 44 -18.26 2.28 1.21
CA THR A 44 -18.73 1.36 2.25
C THR A 44 -18.03 1.60 3.60
N GLN A 45 -18.71 1.24 4.70
CA GLN A 45 -18.12 1.23 6.04
C GLN A 45 -17.23 0.01 6.30
N THR A 46 -17.32 -1.01 5.44
CA THR A 46 -16.46 -2.20 5.50
C THR A 46 -14.99 -1.83 5.30
N LEU A 47 -14.12 -2.37 6.15
CA LEU A 47 -12.69 -2.08 6.15
C LEU A 47 -11.97 -2.69 4.93
N GLY A 48 -10.71 -2.28 4.73
CA GLY A 48 -9.81 -2.84 3.72
C GLY A 48 -9.64 -1.92 2.53
N LEU A 49 -8.41 -1.46 2.36
CA LEU A 49 -7.97 -0.58 1.26
C LEU A 49 -7.31 -1.32 0.10
N GLU A 50 -7.06 -2.61 0.25
CA GLU A 50 -6.45 -3.42 -0.80
C GLU A 50 -6.85 -4.88 -0.69
N CYS A 51 -6.91 -5.57 -1.82
CA CYS A 51 -7.05 -7.01 -1.85
C CYS A 51 -6.32 -7.63 -3.04
N SER A 52 -6.28 -8.95 -3.01
CA SER A 52 -6.08 -9.80 -4.18
C SER A 52 -7.15 -10.89 -4.25
N GLY A 53 -7.34 -11.42 -5.45
CA GLY A 53 -8.34 -12.45 -5.67
C GLY A 53 -8.43 -12.87 -7.13
N VAL A 54 -9.59 -13.40 -7.48
CA VAL A 54 -9.91 -13.83 -8.84
C VAL A 54 -11.17 -13.08 -9.30
N ILE A 55 -11.16 -12.58 -10.53
CA ILE A 55 -12.34 -11.93 -11.11
C ILE A 55 -13.46 -12.95 -11.26
N ALA A 56 -14.59 -12.69 -10.61
CA ALA A 56 -15.77 -13.53 -10.62
C ALA A 56 -16.85 -13.03 -11.59
N GLU A 57 -16.90 -11.72 -11.82
CA GLU A 57 -17.88 -11.07 -12.68
C GLU A 57 -17.27 -9.79 -13.29
N VAL A 58 -17.69 -9.44 -14.51
CA VAL A 58 -17.22 -8.23 -15.21
C VAL A 58 -18.42 -7.41 -15.69
N GLY A 59 -18.34 -6.11 -15.47
CA GLY A 59 -19.32 -5.14 -15.95
C GLY A 59 -19.13 -4.85 -17.44
N PRO A 60 -20.13 -4.22 -18.09
CA PRO A 60 -20.03 -3.84 -19.50
C PRO A 60 -18.78 -3.01 -19.79
N GLY A 61 -18.10 -3.31 -20.89
CA GLY A 61 -16.91 -2.56 -21.34
C GLY A 61 -15.63 -2.81 -20.53
N SER A 62 -15.64 -3.76 -19.59
CA SER A 62 -14.42 -4.17 -18.90
C SER A 62 -13.42 -4.82 -19.86
N SER A 63 -12.13 -4.48 -19.71
CA SER A 63 -11.02 -5.14 -20.39
C SER A 63 -10.57 -6.43 -19.69
N TRP A 64 -11.04 -6.64 -18.47
CA TRP A 64 -10.73 -7.82 -17.67
C TRP A 64 -11.66 -8.99 -18.01
N VAL A 65 -11.24 -10.21 -17.68
CA VAL A 65 -12.06 -11.41 -17.88
C VAL A 65 -12.21 -12.23 -16.59
N VAL A 66 -13.33 -12.95 -16.50
CA VAL A 66 -13.58 -13.88 -15.40
C VAL A 66 -12.46 -14.94 -15.35
N GLY A 67 -11.93 -15.19 -14.15
CA GLY A 67 -10.80 -16.09 -13.93
C GLY A 67 -9.44 -15.41 -13.83
N ASP A 68 -9.33 -14.12 -14.20
CA ASP A 68 -8.07 -13.38 -14.03
C ASP A 68 -7.67 -13.26 -12.56
N ARG A 69 -6.39 -13.52 -12.28
CA ARG A 69 -5.78 -13.32 -10.95
C ARG A 69 -5.32 -11.88 -10.82
N VAL A 70 -5.90 -11.15 -9.87
CA VAL A 70 -5.70 -9.70 -9.76
C VAL A 70 -5.45 -9.26 -8.31
N CYS A 71 -4.82 -8.10 -8.16
CA CYS A 71 -4.86 -7.30 -6.94
C CYS A 71 -5.42 -5.91 -7.25
N ALA A 72 -5.93 -5.22 -6.24
CA ALA A 72 -6.59 -3.94 -6.43
C ALA A 72 -6.36 -2.99 -5.26
N LEU A 73 -6.32 -1.70 -5.60
CA LEU A 73 -6.39 -0.59 -4.64
C LEU A 73 -7.85 -0.15 -4.48
N LEU A 74 -8.30 0.05 -3.24
CA LEU A 74 -9.70 0.31 -2.91
C LEU A 74 -9.81 1.46 -1.91
N ALA A 75 -10.96 2.15 -1.94
CA ALA A 75 -11.30 3.14 -0.92
C ALA A 75 -11.89 2.49 0.36
N GLY A 76 -12.23 1.20 0.31
CA GLY A 76 -12.88 0.44 1.37
C GLY A 76 -13.47 -0.87 0.84
N GLY A 77 -13.87 -1.78 1.74
CA GLY A 77 -14.63 -2.98 1.40
C GLY A 77 -13.80 -4.24 1.12
N ALA A 78 -12.48 -4.16 1.17
CA ALA A 78 -11.63 -5.30 0.78
C ALA A 78 -11.61 -6.45 1.81
N MET A 79 -11.94 -6.19 3.07
CA MET A 79 -12.07 -7.22 4.12
C MET A 79 -13.45 -7.89 4.07
N ALA A 80 -13.79 -8.44 2.91
CA ALA A 80 -15.03 -9.15 2.60
C ALA A 80 -14.73 -10.37 1.71
N GLU A 81 -15.72 -11.24 1.49
CA GLU A 81 -15.57 -12.39 0.58
C GLU A 81 -15.52 -11.99 -0.90
N GLU A 82 -16.12 -10.85 -1.22
CA GLU A 82 -16.12 -10.25 -2.55
C GLU A 82 -16.16 -8.73 -2.48
N VAL A 83 -15.66 -8.08 -3.53
CA VAL A 83 -15.70 -6.62 -3.65
C VAL A 83 -15.89 -6.21 -5.09
N VAL A 84 -16.66 -5.14 -5.30
CA VAL A 84 -16.82 -4.47 -6.60
C VAL A 84 -15.88 -3.28 -6.66
N VAL A 85 -15.07 -3.20 -7.71
CA VAL A 85 -14.07 -2.16 -7.89
C VAL A 85 -14.06 -1.68 -9.34
N ASP A 86 -13.71 -0.41 -9.55
CA ASP A 86 -13.43 0.13 -10.89
C ASP A 86 -12.23 -0.61 -11.49
N GLY A 87 -12.39 -1.15 -12.70
CA GLY A 87 -11.37 -1.94 -13.37
C GLY A 87 -10.03 -1.20 -13.60
N ARG A 88 -10.01 0.13 -13.50
CA ARG A 88 -8.79 0.96 -13.58
C ARG A 88 -7.92 0.90 -12.33
N HIS A 89 -8.47 0.48 -11.19
CA HIS A 89 -7.70 0.28 -9.95
C HIS A 89 -7.24 -1.17 -9.77
N VAL A 90 -7.51 -2.02 -10.75
CA VAL A 90 -7.14 -3.43 -10.76
C VAL A 90 -5.82 -3.60 -11.48
N LEU A 91 -4.96 -4.46 -10.94
CA LEU A 91 -3.64 -4.80 -11.44
C LEU A 91 -3.55 -6.32 -11.60
N PRO A 92 -2.83 -6.81 -12.62
CA PRO A 92 -2.56 -8.24 -12.71
C PRO A 92 -1.66 -8.65 -11.54
N VAL A 93 -1.87 -9.85 -10.99
CA VAL A 93 -0.94 -10.41 -10.01
C VAL A 93 0.42 -10.62 -10.69
N PRO A 94 1.53 -10.08 -10.15
CA PRO A 94 2.85 -10.29 -10.72
C PRO A 94 3.20 -11.78 -10.83
N GLU A 95 3.89 -12.14 -11.91
CA GLU A 95 4.34 -13.51 -12.13
C GLU A 95 5.18 -14.01 -10.95
N GLY A 96 4.91 -15.24 -10.51
CA GLY A 96 5.60 -15.87 -9.39
C GLY A 96 5.03 -15.54 -8.00
N LEU A 97 4.14 -14.55 -7.87
CA LEU A 97 3.50 -14.24 -6.59
C LEU A 97 2.20 -15.03 -6.37
N SER A 98 1.99 -15.43 -5.13
CA SER A 98 0.70 -15.91 -4.64
C SER A 98 -0.30 -14.75 -4.53
N LEU A 99 -1.59 -15.07 -4.41
CA LEU A 99 -2.60 -14.04 -4.10
C LEU A 99 -2.29 -13.38 -2.75
N HIS A 100 -1.88 -14.15 -1.75
CA HIS A 100 -1.58 -13.61 -0.41
C HIS A 100 -0.45 -12.58 -0.43
N GLU A 101 0.61 -12.81 -1.20
CA GLU A 101 1.70 -11.84 -1.38
C GLU A 101 1.24 -10.63 -2.21
N ALA A 102 0.45 -10.86 -3.27
CA ALA A 102 -0.04 -9.79 -4.12
C ALA A 102 -1.00 -8.82 -3.41
N ALA A 103 -1.68 -9.26 -2.34
CA ALA A 103 -2.54 -8.41 -1.52
C ALA A 103 -1.78 -7.35 -0.71
N ALA A 104 -0.45 -7.47 -0.58
CA ALA A 104 0.39 -6.52 0.16
C ALA A 104 1.04 -5.46 -0.74
N ILE A 105 0.62 -5.36 -2.00
CA ILE A 105 1.23 -4.48 -3.00
C ILE A 105 0.46 -3.17 -3.18
N PRO A 106 -0.87 -3.19 -3.47
CA PRO A 106 -1.56 -2.02 -4.01
C PRO A 106 -1.44 -0.76 -3.16
N GLU A 107 -1.80 -0.80 -1.87
CA GLU A 107 -1.86 0.37 -1.00
C GLU A 107 -0.47 0.97 -0.79
N VAL A 108 0.48 0.12 -0.41
CA VAL A 108 1.80 0.58 0.04
C VAL A 108 2.66 1.08 -1.11
N TYR A 109 2.64 0.41 -2.26
CA TYR A 109 3.41 0.83 -3.42
C TYR A 109 2.76 2.01 -4.13
N ALA A 110 1.43 2.06 -4.26
CA ALA A 110 0.77 3.23 -4.84
C ALA A 110 1.02 4.49 -3.98
N THR A 111 0.92 4.35 -2.64
CA THR A 111 1.19 5.46 -1.71
C THR A 111 2.64 5.93 -1.79
N ALA A 112 3.61 5.01 -1.75
CA ALA A 112 5.02 5.37 -1.86
C ALA A 112 5.34 6.00 -3.22
N TRP A 113 4.79 5.44 -4.31
CA TRP A 113 4.99 5.93 -5.66
C TRP A 113 4.46 7.35 -5.85
N LEU A 114 3.19 7.57 -5.48
CA LEU A 114 2.52 8.87 -5.57
C LEU A 114 3.33 9.94 -4.84
N ASN A 115 3.71 9.69 -3.58
CA ASN A 115 4.36 10.71 -2.76
C ASN A 115 5.81 10.99 -3.19
N LEU A 116 6.59 9.94 -3.48
CA LEU A 116 8.01 10.11 -3.80
C LEU A 116 8.24 10.58 -5.24
N PHE A 117 7.56 9.97 -6.22
CA PHE A 117 7.89 10.18 -7.64
C PHE A 117 6.95 11.17 -8.31
N GLU A 118 5.65 11.14 -8.01
CA GLU A 118 4.69 12.03 -8.68
C GLU A 118 4.60 13.40 -7.99
N LEU A 119 4.42 13.43 -6.67
CA LEU A 119 4.24 14.66 -5.91
C LEU A 119 5.58 15.35 -5.59
N ALA A 120 6.54 14.63 -5.01
CA ALA A 120 7.85 15.19 -4.68
C ALA A 120 8.78 15.28 -5.90
N GLY A 121 8.48 14.55 -6.99
CA GLY A 121 9.23 14.63 -8.23
C GLY A 121 10.68 14.14 -8.11
N LEU A 122 10.95 13.17 -7.22
CA LEU A 122 12.27 12.65 -6.86
C LEU A 122 13.14 12.41 -8.10
N LYS A 123 14.32 13.03 -8.15
CA LYS A 123 15.29 12.86 -9.24
C LYS A 123 16.30 11.76 -8.93
N PRO A 124 16.86 11.09 -9.95
CA PRO A 124 17.88 10.06 -9.74
C PRO A 124 19.04 10.57 -8.88
N GLY A 125 19.44 9.78 -7.88
CA GLY A 125 20.56 10.09 -6.98
C GLY A 125 20.24 11.06 -5.84
N GLU A 126 19.06 11.68 -5.81
CA GLU A 126 18.62 12.51 -4.69
C GLU A 126 18.42 11.70 -3.41
N LYS A 127 18.76 12.30 -2.27
CA LYS A 127 18.73 11.66 -0.95
C LYS A 127 17.32 11.69 -0.36
N VAL A 128 16.86 10.53 0.08
CA VAL A 128 15.52 10.34 0.66
C VAL A 128 15.61 10.00 2.14
N LEU A 129 14.75 10.59 2.95
CA LEU A 129 14.47 10.15 4.31
C LEU A 129 13.05 9.59 4.37
N LEU A 130 12.90 8.38 4.89
CA LEU A 130 11.59 7.76 5.17
C LEU A 130 11.40 7.60 6.67
N HIS A 131 10.42 8.32 7.22
CA HIS A 131 9.97 8.05 8.58
C HIS A 131 9.13 6.76 8.63
N ALA A 132 9.19 6.08 9.78
CA ALA A 132 8.58 4.76 9.96
C ALA A 132 9.00 3.75 8.88
N GLY A 133 10.30 3.66 8.58
CA GLY A 133 10.83 2.88 7.44
C GLY A 133 10.46 1.39 7.43
N ALA A 134 10.20 0.79 8.60
CA ALA A 134 9.75 -0.60 8.71
C ALA A 134 8.22 -0.78 8.66
N SER A 135 7.47 0.24 8.25
CA SER A 135 6.04 0.13 7.90
C SER A 135 5.86 -0.44 6.50
N GLY A 136 4.63 -0.73 6.07
CA GLY A 136 4.35 -1.18 4.70
C GLY A 136 4.76 -0.14 3.65
N VAL A 137 4.35 1.12 3.81
CA VAL A 137 4.76 2.21 2.90
C VAL A 137 6.26 2.45 2.98
N GLY A 138 6.85 2.40 4.17
CA GLY A 138 8.30 2.54 4.35
C GLY A 138 9.09 1.45 3.63
N SER A 139 8.71 0.19 3.77
CA SER A 139 9.39 -0.94 3.12
C SER A 139 9.26 -0.92 1.60
N ALA A 140 8.09 -0.51 1.07
CA ALA A 140 7.89 -0.26 -0.35
C ALA A 140 8.75 0.91 -0.84
N GLY A 141 8.77 2.03 -0.11
CA GLY A 141 9.56 3.21 -0.41
C GLY A 141 11.08 2.93 -0.47
N ILE A 142 11.61 2.14 0.46
CA ILE A 142 13.02 1.73 0.46
C ILE A 142 13.36 0.97 -0.83
N GLN A 143 12.54 -0.03 -1.18
CA GLN A 143 12.76 -0.87 -2.35
C GLN A 143 12.64 -0.06 -3.65
N LEU A 144 11.67 0.86 -3.75
CA LEU A 144 11.55 1.77 -4.87
C LEU A 144 12.78 2.69 -4.97
N CYS A 145 13.21 3.32 -3.87
CA CYS A 145 14.40 4.16 -3.89
C CYS A 145 15.63 3.38 -4.37
N LYS A 146 15.85 2.17 -3.85
CA LYS A 146 16.95 1.29 -4.28
C LYS A 146 16.86 0.94 -5.77
N ALA A 147 15.68 0.55 -6.25
CA ALA A 147 15.46 0.17 -7.65
C ALA A 147 15.72 1.32 -8.62
N PHE A 148 15.46 2.56 -8.22
CA PHE A 148 15.64 3.77 -9.03
C PHE A 148 16.95 4.52 -8.75
N GLY A 149 17.85 3.95 -7.93
CA GLY A 149 19.18 4.51 -7.68
C GLY A 149 19.20 5.72 -6.73
N ASN A 150 18.18 5.85 -5.89
CA ASN A 150 18.09 6.88 -4.86
C ASN A 150 18.62 6.37 -3.51
N PRO A 151 19.65 7.04 -2.93
CA PRO A 151 20.10 6.71 -1.59
C PRO A 151 19.03 7.08 -0.55
N VAL A 152 18.69 6.13 0.32
CA VAL A 152 17.58 6.27 1.28
C VAL A 152 18.02 5.93 2.70
N TRP A 153 17.60 6.79 3.65
CA TRP A 153 17.76 6.59 5.09
C TRP A 153 16.40 6.52 5.75
N VAL A 154 16.35 5.91 6.94
CA VAL A 154 15.09 5.69 7.66
C VAL A 154 15.13 6.17 9.10
N SER A 155 13.96 6.47 9.66
CA SER A 155 13.77 6.39 11.11
C SER A 155 12.86 5.22 11.47
N VAL A 156 13.20 4.50 12.54
CA VAL A 156 12.47 3.30 12.99
C VAL A 156 12.34 3.24 14.51
N GLY A 157 11.54 2.29 15.00
CA GLY A 157 11.29 2.12 16.44
C GLY A 157 12.23 1.18 17.19
N SER A 158 13.14 0.46 16.51
CA SER A 158 14.07 -0.47 17.14
C SER A 158 15.26 -0.78 16.22
N ALA A 159 16.36 -1.27 16.79
CA ALA A 159 17.54 -1.70 16.03
C ALA A 159 17.23 -2.87 15.07
N GLU A 160 16.37 -3.81 15.48
CA GLU A 160 15.91 -4.91 14.62
C GLU A 160 15.19 -4.40 13.37
N ARG A 161 14.31 -3.40 13.52
CA ARG A 161 13.63 -2.77 12.39
C ARG A 161 14.59 -2.01 11.50
N LEU A 162 15.66 -1.45 12.06
CA LEU A 162 16.69 -0.77 11.28
C LEU A 162 17.45 -1.78 10.42
N ALA A 163 17.85 -2.91 11.02
CA ALA A 163 18.51 -4.00 10.30
C ALA A 163 17.64 -4.51 9.14
N TYR A 164 16.34 -4.74 9.39
CA TYR A 164 15.38 -5.09 8.34
C TYR A 164 15.31 -4.05 7.21
N CYS A 165 15.30 -2.75 7.53
CA CYS A 165 15.31 -1.70 6.51
C CYS A 165 16.59 -1.71 5.67
N VAL A 166 17.74 -2.00 6.28
CA VAL A 166 19.03 -2.12 5.58
C VAL A 166 19.02 -3.32 4.62
N GLU A 167 18.47 -4.46 5.03
CA GLU A 167 18.30 -5.64 4.16
C GLU A 167 17.46 -5.31 2.91
N LEU A 168 16.40 -4.50 3.07
CA LEU A 168 15.57 -4.03 1.96
C LEU A 168 16.30 -3.06 1.03
N GLY A 169 17.27 -2.29 1.53
CA GLY A 169 18.02 -1.34 0.72
C GLY A 169 18.36 0.01 1.34
N ALA A 170 17.96 0.27 2.58
CA ALA A 170 18.33 1.51 3.26
C ALA A 170 19.84 1.56 3.48
N GLN A 171 20.44 2.74 3.31
CA GLN A 171 21.87 2.96 3.59
C GLN A 171 22.17 3.04 5.09
N GLY A 172 21.14 3.29 5.89
CA GLY A 172 21.22 3.42 7.32
C GLY A 172 20.00 4.15 7.87
N GLY A 173 20.09 4.61 9.10
CA GLY A 173 18.99 5.29 9.76
C GLY A 173 19.20 5.37 11.26
N VAL A 174 18.16 5.84 11.94
CA VAL A 174 18.18 6.03 13.40
C VAL A 174 17.04 5.30 14.08
N VAL A 175 17.28 4.90 15.32
CA VAL A 175 16.25 4.41 16.24
C VAL A 175 15.67 5.60 16.99
N ARG A 176 14.40 5.96 16.68
CA ARG A 176 13.76 7.19 17.17
C ARG A 176 13.66 7.30 18.69
N SER A 177 13.64 6.17 19.40
CA SER A 177 13.58 6.16 20.87
C SER A 177 14.91 6.53 21.52
N GLU A 178 16.01 6.49 20.76
CA GLU A 178 17.33 6.91 21.23
C GLU A 178 17.54 8.39 20.91
N SER A 179 17.50 8.76 19.63
CA SER A 179 17.49 10.16 19.16
C SER A 179 17.15 10.23 17.67
N LEU A 180 16.52 11.33 17.24
CA LEU A 180 16.38 11.68 15.82
C LEU A 180 17.54 12.55 15.31
N GLU A 181 18.35 13.13 16.21
CA GLU A 181 19.43 14.06 15.83
C GLU A 181 20.51 13.41 14.97
N GLY A 182 20.70 12.09 15.07
CA GLY A 182 21.62 11.33 14.21
C GLY A 182 21.25 11.40 12.72
N LEU A 183 20.03 11.83 12.37
CA LEU A 183 19.67 12.11 10.97
C LEU A 183 20.46 13.28 10.38
N ASN A 184 20.99 14.18 11.22
CA ASN A 184 21.82 15.30 10.77
C ASN A 184 23.12 14.83 10.13
N ASP A 185 23.65 13.67 10.54
CA ASP A 185 24.86 13.07 9.95
C ASP A 185 24.63 12.66 8.49
N PHE A 186 23.37 12.44 8.10
CA PHE A 186 22.96 12.06 6.76
C PHE A 186 22.27 13.19 6.02
N ALA A 187 22.13 14.38 6.60
CA ALA A 187 21.56 15.55 5.94
C ALA A 187 22.53 16.13 4.89
N PRO A 188 22.08 17.05 3.99
CA PRO A 188 20.68 17.34 3.71
C PRO A 188 19.99 16.20 2.95
N PHE A 189 18.67 16.10 3.12
CA PHE A 189 17.79 15.27 2.30
C PHE A 189 17.07 16.14 1.27
N ASN A 190 16.88 15.61 0.08
CA ASN A 190 16.11 16.25 -0.99
C ASN A 190 14.61 16.04 -0.79
N VAL A 191 14.23 14.82 -0.37
CA VAL A 191 12.84 14.42 -0.15
C VAL A 191 12.72 13.73 1.21
N ILE A 192 11.67 14.06 1.95
CA ILE A 192 11.32 13.42 3.22
C ILE A 192 9.87 12.92 3.09
N LEU A 193 9.65 11.63 3.34
CA LEU A 193 8.31 11.07 3.48
C LEU A 193 7.99 10.94 4.97
N ASP A 194 7.01 11.74 5.43
CA ASP A 194 6.59 11.87 6.83
C ASP A 194 5.10 11.45 6.97
N PRO A 195 4.83 10.21 7.43
CA PRO A 195 3.49 9.61 7.47
C PRO A 195 2.68 9.90 8.75
#